data_AF-A0A151J3I6-F1
#
_entry.id   AF-A0A151J3I6-F1
#
_cell.length_a   1.000
_cell.length_b   1.000
_cell.length_c   1.000
_cell.angle_alpha   90.00
_cell.angle_beta   90.00
_cell.angle_gamma   90.00
#
_symmetry.space_group_name_H-M   'P 1'
#
loop_
_entity.id
_entity.type
_entity.pdbx_description
1 polymer ?
#
loop_
_entity_poly.entity_id
_entity_poly.type
_entity_poly.pdbx_seq_one_letter_code
_entity_poly.pdbx_strand_id
1 'polypeptide(L)'
;MAGSAANVTVSSILKNKSSFDDEPRKKSREDWRKAKELEEARKAGTAPAAVDEEGKDINPHIPQYISATPWYFGSQGPTLKHQRPQPEKQKQYSSIDDWYNRGVDTSRTAIKYRKGACENCGAMTHKRKDCMERPRKVGAKYTNFKIAPDEFTQPELSMDYDGKRDRWAGYDPSEHRAIVEEYQKIEEAKRQMRAEKLNAEEENDEQDSDKDEDKYVDEVDMPGTKVDSKQRITVRNLRIREDTAKYLRNLDPNSAYYDPKTRSMRDNPYAGTEREVDFKGENSARFSGDTQQHANAQLFAWEAHEKGVDVHLLAEPTKLELLKQEYDKKRDELKDKARDGVIERYGGEEHLQAPPKALLLAQTEHYVEYSRYGKIIKGQDRQVIRSKYEEDVYPNNHTLIWGSYWQDGKWAYKCCHSFIKNSYCTGESGKKAAEAVSNSIPDKIPSMEEMGLDKSNTMDDNHSLNSESSSEDDMKNRTELQSKAAKRKLKKQKRKENRKNKKRNNAEAEDKLKEALRKEEENAEQADRMLKVDERKRPYNSMYETKELTAEEIEAYQMKRKRDEDPMAYFL
;
A
#
# COMPACT_ATOMS: atom_id res chain seq x y z
N MET A 1 -27.63 52.61 19.75
CA MET A 1 -27.05 52.26 21.07
C MET A 1 -28.04 51.35 21.79
N ALA A 2 -28.02 50.05 21.52
CA ALA A 2 -28.88 49.05 22.16
C ALA A 2 -28.00 48.17 23.06
N GLY A 3 -28.34 48.12 24.35
CA GLY A 3 -27.48 47.66 25.43
C GLY A 3 -27.35 46.15 25.54
N SER A 4 -26.11 45.75 25.83
CA SER A 4 -25.56 44.41 26.03
C SER A 4 -26.10 43.73 27.31
N ALA A 5 -27.31 43.14 27.26
CA ALA A 5 -27.90 42.46 28.43
C ALA A 5 -28.42 41.03 28.14
N ALA A 6 -27.90 40.35 27.13
CA ALA A 6 -28.43 39.04 26.70
C ALA A 6 -27.70 37.80 27.26
N ASN A 7 -26.57 37.93 27.95
CA ASN A 7 -25.75 36.77 28.38
C ASN A 7 -25.43 36.81 29.88
N VAL A 8 -26.44 36.67 30.72
CA VAL A 8 -26.27 36.52 32.18
C VAL A 8 -26.64 35.08 32.55
N THR A 9 -25.69 34.32 33.09
CA THR A 9 -25.88 32.89 33.42
C THR A 9 -26.89 32.71 34.55
N VAL A 10 -27.66 31.62 34.55
CA VAL A 10 -28.66 31.32 35.60
C VAL A 10 -28.03 31.33 37.01
N SER A 11 -26.75 30.97 37.12
CA SER A 11 -25.96 31.03 38.36
C SER A 11 -25.72 32.46 38.85
N SER A 12 -25.55 33.44 37.96
CA SER A 12 -25.41 34.86 38.34
C SER A 12 -26.75 35.52 38.70
N ILE A 13 -27.86 35.06 38.12
CA ILE A 13 -29.22 35.48 38.48
C ILE A 13 -29.59 34.98 39.89
N LEU A 14 -29.19 33.75 40.25
CA LEU A 14 -29.33 33.21 41.60
C LEU A 14 -28.47 33.97 42.63
N LYS A 15 -27.32 34.50 42.22
CA LYS A 15 -26.39 35.27 43.07
C LYS A 15 -26.99 36.60 43.55
N ASN A 16 -27.78 37.27 42.72
CA ASN A 16 -28.39 38.56 43.07
C ASN A 16 -29.55 38.44 44.08
N LYS A 17 -30.12 37.24 44.26
CA LYS A 17 -31.22 37.01 45.21
C LYS A 17 -30.74 36.57 46.60
N SER A 18 -29.46 36.26 46.76
CA SER A 18 -28.87 35.70 47.98
C SER A 18 -27.94 36.66 48.74
N SER A 19 -27.76 37.90 48.31
CA SER A 19 -26.82 38.86 48.91
C SER A 19 -27.25 39.47 50.26
N PHE A 20 -28.18 38.87 51.01
CA PHE A 20 -28.70 39.50 52.24
C PHE A 20 -28.83 38.61 53.49
N ASP A 21 -28.39 37.35 53.51
CA ASP A 21 -28.38 36.56 54.75
C ASP A 21 -27.16 35.63 54.80
N ASP A 22 -26.21 35.96 55.67
CA ASP A 22 -24.93 35.25 55.91
C ASP A 22 -25.08 34.04 56.86
N GLU A 23 -26.24 33.36 56.85
CA GLU A 23 -26.45 32.12 57.62
C GLU A 23 -27.01 30.99 56.74
N PRO A 24 -26.43 29.78 56.77
CA PRO A 24 -26.92 28.65 55.99
C PRO A 24 -28.27 28.19 56.56
N ARG A 25 -29.37 28.60 55.92
CA ARG A 25 -30.71 28.06 56.20
C ARG A 25 -30.66 26.53 56.08
N LYS A 26 -31.06 25.82 57.14
CA LYS A 26 -31.17 24.36 57.16
C LYS A 26 -32.08 23.94 56.00
N LYS A 27 -31.53 23.22 55.01
CA LYS A 27 -32.31 22.67 53.89
C LYS A 27 -33.49 21.88 54.44
N SER A 28 -34.70 22.15 53.94
CA SER A 28 -35.89 21.41 54.37
C SER A 28 -35.77 19.94 53.91
N ARG A 29 -36.46 19.02 54.59
CA ARG A 29 -36.50 17.59 54.20
C ARG A 29 -37.03 17.41 52.77
N GLU A 30 -37.84 18.34 52.29
CA GLU A 30 -38.38 18.36 50.93
C GLU A 30 -37.30 18.77 49.92
N ASP A 31 -36.48 19.76 50.24
CA ASP A 31 -35.35 20.18 49.39
C ASP A 31 -34.28 19.09 49.28
N TRP A 32 -34.06 18.33 50.35
CA TRP A 32 -33.15 17.18 50.31
C TRP A 32 -33.68 16.06 49.42
N ARG A 33 -34.98 15.75 49.52
CA ARG A 33 -35.64 14.78 48.63
C ARG A 33 -35.57 15.22 47.17
N LYS A 34 -35.91 16.48 46.89
CA LYS A 34 -35.81 17.07 45.54
C LYS A 34 -34.38 17.01 44.99
N ALA A 35 -33.37 17.32 45.80
CA ALA A 35 -31.97 17.25 45.36
C ALA A 35 -31.54 15.82 45.02
N LYS A 36 -32.00 14.83 45.80
CA LYS A 36 -31.67 13.41 45.61
C LYS A 36 -32.42 12.81 44.41
N GLU A 37 -33.69 13.15 44.24
CA GLU A 37 -34.49 12.80 43.05
C GLU A 37 -33.90 13.43 41.78
N LEU A 38 -33.43 14.68 41.87
CA LEU A 38 -32.78 15.37 40.76
C LEU A 38 -31.43 14.72 40.43
N GLU A 39 -30.67 14.27 41.43
CA GLU A 39 -29.44 13.50 41.22
C GLU A 39 -29.71 12.14 40.56
N GLU A 40 -30.76 11.43 40.98
CA GLU A 40 -31.20 10.17 40.38
C GLU A 40 -31.68 10.39 38.93
N ALA A 41 -32.45 11.44 38.67
CA ALA A 41 -32.84 11.85 37.31
C ALA A 41 -31.63 12.22 36.44
N ARG A 42 -30.63 12.90 37.01
CA ARG A 42 -29.37 13.20 36.32
C ARG A 42 -28.58 11.94 35.99
N LYS A 43 -28.50 10.99 36.92
CA LYS A 43 -27.86 9.67 36.68
C LYS A 43 -28.63 8.84 35.66
N ALA A 44 -29.95 9.01 35.59
CA ALA A 44 -30.80 8.40 34.57
C ALA A 44 -30.73 9.12 33.22
N GLY A 45 -30.05 10.26 33.11
CA GLY A 45 -29.95 11.06 31.89
C GLY A 45 -31.23 11.82 31.52
N THR A 46 -32.24 11.87 32.40
CA THR A 46 -33.50 12.60 32.17
C THR A 46 -33.40 14.08 32.57
N ALA A 47 -32.46 14.44 33.45
CA ALA A 47 -32.18 15.81 33.85
C ALA A 47 -30.77 16.25 33.41
N PRO A 48 -30.56 17.52 33.03
CA PRO A 48 -29.25 18.03 32.64
C PRO A 48 -28.27 18.02 33.81
N ALA A 49 -26.98 17.82 33.48
CA ALA A 49 -25.90 17.81 34.44
C ALA A 49 -25.81 19.13 35.24
N ALA A 50 -25.14 19.08 36.39
CA ALA A 50 -24.84 20.30 37.12
C ALA A 50 -23.72 21.04 36.40
N VAL A 51 -23.93 22.32 36.06
CA VAL A 51 -22.93 23.15 35.39
C VAL A 51 -22.08 23.84 36.46
N ASP A 52 -20.77 23.82 36.29
CA ASP A 52 -19.83 24.52 37.16
C ASP A 52 -19.74 26.03 36.85
N GLU A 53 -18.86 26.74 37.55
CA GLU A 53 -18.61 28.17 37.33
C GLU A 53 -17.94 28.49 35.98
N GLU A 54 -17.27 27.53 35.35
CA GLU A 54 -16.62 27.65 34.03
C GLU A 54 -17.55 27.26 32.87
N GLY A 55 -18.79 26.86 33.17
CA GLY A 55 -19.75 26.39 32.17
C GLY A 55 -19.57 24.92 31.76
N LYS A 56 -18.76 24.14 32.50
CA LYS A 56 -18.52 22.72 32.25
C LYS A 56 -19.51 21.85 33.04
N ASP A 57 -19.94 20.79 32.40
CA ASP A 57 -20.86 19.82 33.00
C ASP A 57 -20.11 18.91 34.00
N ILE A 58 -20.62 18.83 35.21
CA ILE A 58 -20.17 17.89 36.24
C ILE A 58 -20.91 16.57 36.00
N ASN A 59 -20.15 15.54 35.65
CA ASN A 59 -20.70 14.21 35.41
C ASN A 59 -21.49 13.71 36.65
N PRO A 60 -22.80 13.42 36.52
CA PRO A 60 -23.65 12.95 37.62
C PRO A 60 -23.24 11.61 38.26
N HIS A 61 -22.42 10.83 37.56
CA HIS A 61 -21.90 9.56 38.06
C HIS A 61 -20.66 9.74 38.97
N ILE A 62 -20.12 10.96 39.11
CA ILE A 62 -19.08 11.26 40.10
C ILE A 62 -19.70 11.13 41.50
N PRO A 63 -19.15 10.27 42.38
CA PRO A 63 -19.66 10.12 43.74
C PRO A 63 -19.72 11.45 44.49
N GLN A 64 -20.76 11.61 45.32
CA GLN A 64 -21.03 12.87 46.04
C GLN A 64 -19.84 13.35 46.87
N TYR A 65 -19.05 12.46 47.46
CA TYR A 65 -17.89 12.87 48.28
C TYR A 65 -16.74 13.49 47.46
N ILE A 66 -16.68 13.24 46.15
CA ILE A 66 -15.69 13.85 45.24
C ILE A 66 -16.22 15.19 44.72
N SER A 67 -17.50 15.24 44.32
CA SER A 67 -18.13 16.43 43.74
C SER A 67 -18.52 17.48 44.78
N ALA A 68 -18.77 17.08 46.04
CA ALA A 68 -19.04 18.00 47.13
C ALA A 68 -17.77 18.80 47.46
N THR A 69 -17.88 20.11 47.33
CA THR A 69 -16.84 21.06 47.68
C THR A 69 -16.78 21.22 49.21
N PRO A 70 -15.64 20.90 49.86
CA PRO A 70 -15.50 21.09 51.29
C PRO A 70 -15.61 22.57 51.69
N TRP A 71 -16.07 22.83 52.91
CA TRP A 71 -16.34 24.19 53.41
C TRP A 71 -15.10 25.12 53.35
N TYR A 72 -13.90 24.58 53.55
CA TYR A 72 -12.65 25.34 53.55
C TYR A 72 -12.22 25.81 52.14
N PHE A 73 -12.83 25.28 51.08
CA PHE A 73 -12.55 25.72 49.71
C PHE A 73 -13.31 27.01 49.35
N GLY A 74 -14.40 27.34 50.06
CA GLY A 74 -15.11 28.62 49.93
C GLY A 74 -15.94 28.80 48.65
N SER A 75 -16.25 27.74 47.91
CA SER A 75 -17.11 27.82 46.71
C SER A 75 -18.60 27.85 47.06
N GLN A 76 -19.35 28.77 46.45
CA GLN A 76 -20.79 28.93 46.66
C GLN A 76 -21.66 28.05 45.74
N GLY A 77 -21.05 27.21 44.89
CA GLY A 77 -21.75 26.37 43.92
C GLY A 77 -21.05 25.02 43.68
N PRO A 78 -21.69 24.12 42.92
CA PRO A 78 -21.09 22.85 42.55
C PRO A 78 -19.90 23.09 41.62
N THR A 79 -18.71 22.67 42.03
CA THR A 79 -17.48 22.77 41.24
C THR A 79 -16.56 21.60 41.52
N LEU A 80 -15.72 21.25 40.54
CA LEU A 80 -14.68 20.23 40.68
C LEU A 80 -13.27 20.85 40.80
N LYS A 81 -13.17 22.18 40.97
CA LYS A 81 -11.89 22.90 41.07
C LYS A 81 -11.02 22.43 42.24
N HIS A 82 -11.61 22.04 43.37
CA HIS A 82 -10.87 21.54 44.54
C HIS A 82 -10.17 20.20 44.30
N GLN A 83 -10.60 19.44 43.29
CA GLN A 83 -9.96 18.19 42.88
C GLN A 83 -8.84 18.40 41.86
N ARG A 84 -8.66 19.63 41.34
CA ARG A 84 -7.53 19.94 40.46
C ARG A 84 -6.22 19.93 41.27
N PRO A 85 -5.07 19.63 40.64
CA PRO A 85 -3.80 19.59 41.35
C PRO A 85 -3.52 20.88 42.14
N GLN A 86 -3.31 20.76 43.45
CA GLN A 86 -3.13 21.90 44.35
C GLN A 86 -1.76 22.56 44.14
N PRO A 87 -1.68 23.91 44.11
CA PRO A 87 -0.42 24.62 43.84
C PRO A 87 0.66 24.31 44.90
N GLU A 88 0.27 24.10 46.17
CA GLU A 88 1.21 23.77 47.25
C GLU A 88 1.90 22.40 47.09
N LYS A 89 1.24 21.45 46.41
CA LYS A 89 1.78 20.11 46.15
C LYS A 89 2.55 20.04 44.83
N GLN A 90 2.32 21.00 43.94
CA GLN A 90 3.05 21.09 42.68
C GLN A 90 4.46 21.60 42.95
N LYS A 91 5.44 20.71 42.76
CA LYS A 91 6.85 21.11 42.79
C LYS A 91 7.17 21.84 41.49
N GLN A 92 7.85 22.96 41.61
CA GLN A 92 8.41 23.68 40.46
C GLN A 92 9.71 22.97 40.07
N TYR A 93 9.74 22.43 38.86
CA TYR A 93 10.92 21.78 38.30
C TYR A 93 11.64 22.70 37.32
N SER A 94 12.95 22.55 37.21
CA SER A 94 13.76 23.24 36.21
C SER A 94 13.43 22.71 34.80
N SER A 95 13.64 23.53 33.76
CA SER A 95 13.37 23.12 32.38
C SER A 95 14.33 22.02 31.91
N ILE A 96 14.01 21.35 30.80
CA ILE A 96 14.88 20.33 30.20
C ILE A 96 16.23 20.90 29.75
N ASP A 97 16.25 22.17 29.32
CA ASP A 97 17.46 22.87 28.86
C ASP A 97 18.31 23.41 30.03
N ASP A 98 17.74 23.47 31.24
CA ASP A 98 18.42 24.02 32.40
C ASP A 98 19.31 22.95 33.03
N TRP A 99 20.63 23.07 32.82
CA TRP A 99 21.61 22.19 33.43
C TRP A 99 22.74 22.96 34.12
N TYR A 100 23.55 22.22 34.87
CA TYR A 100 24.73 22.76 35.53
C TYR A 100 25.72 23.32 34.49
N ASN A 101 26.19 24.54 34.73
CA ASN A 101 27.20 25.17 33.88
C ASN A 101 28.52 24.39 34.01
N ARG A 102 28.94 23.73 32.93
CA ARG A 102 30.21 22.99 32.86
C ARG A 102 31.32 23.90 32.35
N GLY A 103 32.55 23.69 32.84
CA GLY A 103 33.73 24.47 32.44
C GLY A 103 34.09 25.57 33.43
N VAL A 104 34.95 26.49 33.00
CA VAL A 104 35.51 27.59 33.80
C VAL A 104 35.34 28.93 33.10
N ASP A 105 35.26 30.00 33.87
CA ASP A 105 35.07 31.35 33.35
C ASP A 105 36.40 31.88 32.80
N THR A 106 36.64 31.66 31.50
CA THR A 106 37.85 32.16 30.83
C THR A 106 37.84 33.68 30.61
N SER A 107 36.70 34.34 30.84
CA SER A 107 36.54 35.78 30.65
C SER A 107 37.28 36.62 31.70
N ARG A 108 37.49 36.09 32.92
CA ARG A 108 38.05 36.83 34.06
C ARG A 108 39.06 35.99 34.83
N THR A 109 40.32 36.03 34.39
CA THR A 109 41.42 35.38 35.11
C THR A 109 42.18 36.38 35.98
N ALA A 110 42.27 36.11 37.28
CA ALA A 110 43.04 36.94 38.20
C ALA A 110 44.54 36.68 38.06
N ILE A 111 45.35 37.74 38.05
CA ILE A 111 46.82 37.64 37.94
C ILE A 111 47.48 37.48 39.33
N LYS A 112 46.79 37.89 40.39
CA LYS A 112 47.27 37.85 41.77
C LYS A 112 46.33 37.04 42.66
N TYR A 113 46.90 36.43 43.69
CA TYR A 113 46.14 35.74 44.72
C TYR A 113 45.19 36.70 45.45
N ARG A 114 43.92 36.30 45.55
CA ARG A 114 42.87 37.02 46.27
C ARG A 114 42.70 36.42 47.66
N LYS A 115 42.45 37.27 48.67
CA LYS A 115 42.20 36.80 50.03
C LYS A 115 40.90 35.98 50.05
N GLY A 116 40.96 34.76 50.57
CA GLY A 116 39.83 33.82 50.56
C GLY A 116 39.87 32.81 49.41
N ALA A 117 40.78 32.96 48.45
CA ALA A 117 40.98 31.99 47.38
C ALA A 117 41.62 30.69 47.89
N CYS A 118 41.49 29.63 47.10
CA CYS A 118 42.18 28.37 47.33
C CYS A 118 43.69 28.59 47.39
N GLU A 119 44.34 28.13 48.46
CA GLU A 119 45.77 28.34 48.66
C GLU A 119 46.65 27.59 47.63
N ASN A 120 46.09 26.57 46.96
CA ASN A 120 46.77 25.75 45.96
C ASN A 120 46.75 26.40 44.56
N CYS A 121 45.55 26.65 44.01
CA CYS A 121 45.36 27.12 42.64
C CYS A 121 45.00 28.61 42.52
N GLY A 122 44.46 29.23 43.57
CA GLY A 122 44.07 30.65 43.57
C GLY A 122 42.67 30.98 43.05
N ALA A 123 41.81 29.98 42.78
CA ALA A 123 40.38 30.18 42.48
C ALA A 123 39.57 30.47 43.75
N MET A 124 38.48 31.24 43.64
CA MET A 124 37.67 31.68 44.80
C MET A 124 36.51 30.75 45.16
N THR A 125 36.11 29.83 44.28
CA THR A 125 34.86 29.06 44.46
C THR A 125 34.97 27.91 45.46
N HIS A 126 36.18 27.38 45.66
CA HIS A 126 36.42 26.16 46.43
C HIS A 126 37.59 26.31 47.41
N LYS A 127 37.64 25.42 48.41
CA LYS A 127 38.71 25.37 49.41
C LYS A 127 39.85 24.47 48.95
N ARG A 128 41.02 24.58 49.59
CA ARG A 128 42.21 23.77 49.27
C ARG A 128 41.98 22.26 49.28
N LYS A 129 41.08 21.76 50.13
CA LYS A 129 40.77 20.33 50.26
C LYS A 129 40.00 19.78 49.04
N ASP A 130 39.15 20.60 48.45
CA ASP A 130 38.27 20.25 47.34
C ASP A 130 38.84 20.76 46.01
N CYS A 131 40.16 21.01 45.97
CA CYS A 131 40.83 21.56 44.81
C CYS A 131 41.01 20.49 43.73
N MET A 132 40.52 20.79 42.53
CA MET A 132 40.64 19.92 41.34
C MET A 132 42.04 19.96 40.71
N GLU A 133 42.82 21.00 41.04
CA GLU A 133 44.20 21.14 40.59
C GLU A 133 45.15 20.31 41.45
N ARG A 134 46.19 19.76 40.81
CA ARG A 134 47.18 18.91 41.49
C ARG A 134 47.78 19.66 42.68
N PRO A 135 47.87 19.05 43.88
CA PRO A 135 48.48 19.70 45.04
C PRO A 135 49.92 20.14 44.77
N ARG A 136 50.19 21.44 44.87
CA ARG A 136 51.51 22.03 44.64
C ARG A 136 52.32 22.07 45.94
N LYS A 137 53.63 21.84 45.85
CA LYS A 137 54.56 21.95 46.99
C LYS A 137 54.60 23.38 47.57
N VAL A 138 54.55 24.37 46.68
CA VAL A 138 54.38 25.78 47.04
C VAL A 138 53.14 26.28 46.31
N GLY A 139 52.06 26.52 47.07
CA GLY A 139 50.77 26.92 46.53
C GLY A 139 50.75 28.34 45.97
N ALA A 140 49.72 28.64 45.17
CA ALA A 140 49.48 29.95 44.56
C ALA A 140 49.45 31.10 45.57
N LYS A 141 49.10 30.85 46.83
CA LYS A 141 49.10 31.84 47.92
C LYS A 141 50.45 32.53 48.11
N TYR A 142 51.55 31.81 47.91
CA TYR A 142 52.90 32.31 48.17
C TYR A 142 53.64 32.71 46.89
N THR A 143 53.32 32.09 45.75
CA THR A 143 54.04 32.31 44.48
C THR A 143 53.31 33.19 43.48
N ASN A 144 52.01 33.43 43.65
CA ASN A 144 51.13 34.10 42.66
C ASN A 144 51.22 33.52 41.24
N PHE A 145 51.75 32.30 41.10
CA PHE A 145 52.09 31.72 39.81
C PHE A 145 50.99 30.75 39.36
N LYS A 146 50.57 30.85 38.09
CA LYS A 146 49.52 30.02 37.49
C LYS A 146 48.24 29.98 38.33
N ILE A 147 47.59 31.14 38.45
CA ILE A 147 46.26 31.28 39.08
C ILE A 147 45.21 30.67 38.14
N ALA A 148 44.39 29.76 38.66
CA ALA A 148 43.29 29.19 37.90
C ALA A 148 42.14 30.22 37.72
N PRO A 149 41.40 30.19 36.59
CA PRO A 149 40.14 30.92 36.46
C PRO A 149 39.13 30.43 37.50
N ASP A 150 38.19 31.30 37.88
CA ASP A 150 37.11 30.90 38.78
C ASP A 150 36.09 30.03 38.03
N GLU A 151 35.51 29.04 38.72
CA GLU A 151 34.43 28.20 38.21
C GLU A 151 33.07 28.93 38.22
N PHE A 152 32.14 28.49 37.36
CA PHE A 152 30.77 29.01 37.36
C PHE A 152 30.04 28.72 38.68
N THR A 153 29.27 29.70 39.18
CA THR A 153 28.32 29.47 40.27
C THR A 153 27.18 28.58 39.78
N GLN A 154 26.99 27.43 40.43
CA GLN A 154 26.00 26.44 40.02
C GLN A 154 24.59 26.83 40.52
N PRO A 155 23.57 26.80 39.65
CA PRO A 155 22.19 26.98 40.09
C PRO A 155 21.70 25.78 40.92
N GLU A 156 20.77 26.03 41.85
CA GLU A 156 20.08 24.96 42.56
C GLU A 156 18.91 24.45 41.68
N LEU A 157 19.14 23.33 41.01
CA LEU A 157 18.18 22.73 40.08
C LEU A 157 17.29 21.71 40.80
N SER A 158 15.98 21.94 40.76
CA SER A 158 14.97 20.98 41.17
C SER A 158 14.55 20.13 39.96
N MET A 159 15.12 18.93 39.86
CA MET A 159 14.79 18.00 38.77
C MET A 159 13.90 16.85 39.25
N ASP A 160 13.08 16.33 38.35
CA ASP A 160 12.33 15.08 38.53
C ASP A 160 13.26 13.85 38.59
N TYR A 161 12.70 12.68 38.92
CA TYR A 161 13.45 11.42 38.94
C TYR A 161 14.10 11.12 37.59
N ASP A 162 13.34 11.27 36.50
CA ASP A 162 13.84 11.06 35.13
C ASP A 162 14.85 12.14 34.75
N GLY A 163 14.57 13.42 35.05
CA GLY A 163 15.50 14.53 34.77
C GLY A 163 16.85 14.39 35.48
N LYS A 164 16.89 13.86 36.71
CA LYS A 164 18.17 13.59 37.42
C LYS A 164 18.97 12.45 36.80
N ARG A 165 18.31 11.52 36.13
CA ARG A 165 18.90 10.28 35.59
C ARG A 165 19.00 10.28 34.08
N ASP A 166 18.63 11.40 33.46
CA ASP A 166 18.75 11.54 32.03
C ASP A 166 20.22 11.46 31.64
N ARG A 167 20.54 10.47 30.82
CA ARG A 167 21.89 10.25 30.31
C ARG A 167 22.36 11.42 29.45
N TRP A 168 21.41 12.12 28.82
CA TRP A 168 21.66 13.22 27.92
C TRP A 168 21.50 14.59 28.60
N ALA A 169 21.52 14.65 29.93
CA ALA A 169 21.45 15.91 30.66
C ALA A 169 22.64 16.83 30.33
N GLY A 170 22.34 18.02 29.81
CA GLY A 170 23.34 18.99 29.35
C GLY A 170 23.93 18.69 27.96
N TYR A 171 23.24 17.91 27.13
CA TYR A 171 23.63 17.69 25.74
C TYR A 171 23.51 18.97 24.91
N ASP A 172 24.57 19.34 24.18
CA ASP A 172 24.52 20.43 23.21
C ASP A 172 24.00 19.90 21.86
N PRO A 173 22.84 20.35 21.35
CA PRO A 173 22.32 19.93 20.05
C PRO A 173 23.27 20.18 18.88
N SER A 174 24.26 21.08 19.04
CA SER A 174 25.30 21.35 18.04
C SER A 174 26.24 20.16 17.83
N GLU A 175 26.49 19.34 18.86
CA GLU A 175 27.33 18.14 18.75
C GLU A 175 26.70 17.08 17.84
N HIS A 176 25.37 17.09 17.67
CA HIS A 176 24.69 16.21 16.73
C HIS A 176 25.16 16.42 15.28
N ARG A 177 25.72 17.59 14.95
CA ARG A 177 26.29 17.85 13.62
C ARG A 177 27.47 16.94 13.30
N ALA A 178 28.31 16.58 14.29
CA ALA A 178 29.43 15.67 14.06
C ALA A 178 28.95 14.30 13.56
N ILE A 179 27.83 13.81 14.11
CA ILE A 179 27.19 12.57 13.65
C ILE A 179 26.72 12.73 12.20
N VAL A 180 26.06 13.84 11.87
CA VAL A 180 25.62 14.12 10.48
C VAL A 180 26.80 14.13 9.51
N GLU A 181 27.93 14.75 9.89
CA GLU A 181 29.16 14.75 9.09
C GLU A 181 29.78 13.36 8.91
N GLU A 182 29.72 12.50 9.94
CA GLU A 182 30.13 11.10 9.84
C GLU A 182 29.27 10.33 8.83
N TYR A 183 27.94 10.49 8.90
CA TYR A 183 27.02 9.87 7.94
C TYR A 183 27.25 10.39 6.52
N GLN A 184 27.54 11.68 6.34
CA GLN A 184 27.89 12.25 5.03
C GLN A 184 29.14 11.59 4.44
N LYS A 185 30.20 11.41 5.23
CA LYS A 185 31.43 10.71 4.79
C LYS A 185 31.15 9.25 4.42
N ILE A 186 30.29 8.58 5.18
CA ILE A 186 29.87 7.20 4.88
C ILE A 186 29.08 7.14 3.56
N GLU A 187 28.20 8.11 3.29
CA GLU A 187 27.47 8.19 2.02
C GLU A 187 28.39 8.49 0.83
N GLU A 188 29.37 9.37 0.99
CA GLU A 188 30.41 9.65 -0.01
C GLU A 188 31.24 8.40 -0.32
N ALA A 189 31.70 7.69 0.71
CA ALA A 189 32.41 6.43 0.55
C ALA A 189 31.53 5.37 -0.15
N LYS A 190 30.25 5.25 0.24
CA LYS A 190 29.31 4.36 -0.45
C LYS A 190 29.11 4.73 -1.92
N ARG A 191 29.07 6.02 -2.25
CA ARG A 191 28.96 6.51 -3.62
C ARG A 191 30.21 6.19 -4.44
N GLN A 192 31.40 6.37 -3.86
CA GLN A 192 32.67 5.99 -4.48
C GLN A 192 32.74 4.48 -4.71
N MET A 193 32.41 3.66 -3.71
CA MET A 193 32.38 2.20 -3.85
C MET A 193 31.37 1.73 -4.92
N ARG A 194 30.24 2.43 -5.08
CA ARG A 194 29.29 2.14 -6.17
C ARG A 194 29.86 2.54 -7.53
N ALA A 195 30.53 3.69 -7.63
CA ALA A 195 31.16 4.13 -8.86
C ALA A 195 32.33 3.21 -9.27
N GLU A 196 33.15 2.78 -8.32
CA GLU A 196 34.24 1.82 -8.56
C GLU A 196 33.69 0.46 -9.02
N LYS A 197 32.57 0.00 -8.45
CA LYS A 197 31.89 -1.23 -8.91
C LYS A 197 31.34 -1.09 -10.33
N LEU A 198 30.66 0.01 -10.64
CA LEU A 198 30.15 0.27 -11.99
C LEU A 198 31.30 0.34 -13.01
N ASN A 199 32.40 1.02 -12.68
CA ASN A 199 33.58 1.07 -13.56
C ASN A 199 34.23 -0.31 -13.74
N ALA A 200 34.28 -1.15 -12.68
CA ALA A 200 34.80 -2.51 -12.77
C ALA A 200 33.86 -3.46 -13.55
N GLU A 201 32.55 -3.22 -13.54
CA GLU A 201 31.57 -3.92 -14.36
C GLU A 201 31.65 -3.47 -15.82
N GLU A 202 31.83 -2.18 -16.11
CA GLU A 202 32.08 -1.66 -17.47
C GLU A 202 33.38 -2.23 -18.09
N GLU A 203 34.42 -2.49 -17.28
CA GLU A 203 35.64 -3.17 -17.75
C GLU A 203 35.43 -4.67 -18.03
N ASN A 204 34.34 -5.28 -17.54
CA ASN A 204 34.04 -6.71 -17.72
C ASN A 204 32.90 -6.98 -18.73
N ASP A 205 32.14 -5.94 -19.12
CA ASP A 205 30.97 -6.01 -20.01
C ASP A 205 31.27 -5.78 -21.51
N GLU A 206 32.53 -5.83 -21.95
CA GLU A 206 32.88 -5.90 -23.38
C GLU A 206 32.44 -7.24 -24.07
N GLN A 207 31.64 -8.09 -23.42
CA GLN A 207 31.26 -9.40 -23.97
C GLN A 207 29.81 -9.90 -23.81
N ASP A 208 28.84 -9.17 -23.24
CA ASP A 208 27.44 -9.66 -23.24
C ASP A 208 26.39 -8.53 -23.11
N SER A 209 26.13 -7.79 -24.20
CA SER A 209 25.27 -6.59 -24.20
C SER A 209 23.76 -6.84 -24.34
N ASP A 210 23.24 -8.02 -23.99
CA ASP A 210 21.82 -8.37 -24.24
C ASP A 210 21.15 -9.13 -23.08
N LYS A 211 21.43 -8.78 -21.82
CA LYS A 211 20.65 -9.31 -20.67
C LYS A 211 20.27 -8.26 -19.61
N ASP A 212 18.96 -7.99 -19.62
CA ASP A 212 18.09 -7.79 -18.45
C ASP A 212 18.14 -6.42 -17.73
N GLU A 213 17.46 -5.42 -18.31
CA GLU A 213 16.98 -4.20 -17.62
C GLU A 213 16.10 -4.51 -16.39
N ASP A 214 15.51 -5.71 -16.31
CA ASP A 214 14.66 -6.14 -15.20
C ASP A 214 15.45 -6.50 -13.92
N LYS A 215 16.79 -6.67 -14.02
CA LYS A 215 17.63 -7.05 -12.87
C LYS A 215 18.01 -5.88 -11.97
N TYR A 216 18.00 -4.65 -12.50
CA TYR A 216 18.36 -3.45 -11.74
C TYR A 216 17.29 -3.04 -10.71
N VAL A 217 16.05 -3.49 -10.88
CA VAL A 217 14.93 -3.15 -9.97
C VAL A 217 14.94 -4.02 -8.70
N ASP A 218 15.42 -5.27 -8.79
CA ASP A 218 15.45 -6.21 -7.67
C ASP A 218 16.65 -6.01 -6.71
N GLU A 219 17.70 -5.29 -7.13
CA GLU A 219 18.89 -5.02 -6.30
C GLU A 219 18.81 -3.70 -5.50
N VAL A 220 17.81 -2.86 -5.77
CA VAL A 220 17.51 -1.72 -4.90
C VAL A 220 16.74 -2.25 -3.70
N ASP A 221 17.48 -2.64 -2.66
CA ASP A 221 16.96 -3.02 -1.34
C ASP A 221 15.98 -1.94 -0.85
N MET A 222 14.68 -2.17 -1.10
CA MET A 222 13.63 -1.26 -0.69
C MET A 222 13.67 -1.22 0.84
N PRO A 223 13.86 -0.04 1.45
CA PRO A 223 14.04 0.05 2.89
C PRO A 223 12.80 -0.51 3.61
N GLY A 224 12.97 -1.68 4.23
CA GLY A 224 11.94 -2.36 5.02
C GLY A 224 11.48 -3.72 4.50
N THR A 225 12.03 -4.24 3.40
CA THR A 225 11.83 -5.63 2.96
C THR A 225 13.17 -6.34 2.82
N LYS A 226 13.76 -6.76 3.94
CA LYS A 226 14.92 -7.65 3.89
C LYS A 226 14.50 -8.96 3.23
N VAL A 227 14.99 -9.20 2.02
CA VAL A 227 14.86 -10.49 1.35
C VAL A 227 15.96 -11.39 1.92
N ASP A 228 15.73 -11.93 3.12
CA ASP A 228 16.64 -12.90 3.71
C ASP A 228 16.57 -14.22 2.91
N SER A 229 17.53 -14.43 1.99
CA SER A 229 17.59 -15.61 1.10
C SER A 229 17.62 -16.97 1.82
N LYS A 230 17.98 -16.99 3.12
CA LYS A 230 18.03 -18.19 3.96
C LYS A 230 16.69 -18.57 4.60
N GLN A 231 15.75 -17.63 4.69
CA GLN A 231 14.40 -17.88 5.17
C GLN A 231 13.45 -17.48 4.04
N ARG A 232 12.93 -18.46 3.29
CA ARG A 232 11.91 -18.29 2.23
C ARG A 232 10.55 -17.76 2.75
N ILE A 233 10.56 -16.99 3.83
CA ILE A 233 9.40 -16.33 4.41
C ILE A 233 9.64 -14.85 4.25
N THR A 234 9.22 -14.29 3.10
CA THR A 234 9.07 -12.84 3.00
C THR A 234 7.94 -12.47 3.96
N VAL A 235 8.27 -11.93 5.14
CA VAL A 235 7.28 -11.29 6.01
C VAL A 235 6.85 -10.01 5.29
N ARG A 236 5.99 -10.14 4.27
CA ARG A 236 5.37 -8.98 3.64
C ARG A 236 4.51 -8.32 4.71
N ASN A 237 4.66 -7.01 4.88
CA ASN A 237 3.77 -6.27 5.74
C ASN A 237 2.33 -6.49 5.26
N LEU A 238 1.48 -7.06 6.11
CA LEU A 238 0.07 -7.34 5.77
C LEU A 238 -0.72 -6.05 5.48
N ARG A 239 -0.25 -4.90 5.98
CA ARG A 239 -0.84 -3.61 5.68
C ARG A 239 -0.36 -3.15 4.29
N ILE A 240 -1.33 -3.02 3.40
CA ILE A 240 -1.23 -2.34 2.11
C ILE A 240 -0.84 -0.88 2.38
N ARG A 241 0.24 -0.40 1.76
CA ARG A 241 0.81 0.94 2.03
C ARG A 241 0.08 2.04 1.26
N GLU A 242 -0.52 1.66 0.14
CA GLU A 242 -1.33 2.49 -0.76
C GLU A 242 -2.62 2.94 -0.07
N ASP A 243 -3.17 2.09 0.80
CA ASP A 243 -4.39 2.37 1.55
C ASP A 243 -4.11 3.21 2.79
N THR A 244 -4.36 4.52 2.67
CA THR A 244 -4.28 5.44 3.80
C THR A 244 -5.33 5.13 4.87
N ALA A 245 -4.91 5.01 6.13
CA ALA A 245 -5.83 4.82 7.25
C ALA A 245 -6.79 6.01 7.39
N LYS A 246 -8.05 5.74 7.74
CA LYS A 246 -9.12 6.76 7.80
C LYS A 246 -8.74 7.97 8.66
N TYR A 247 -8.15 7.77 9.84
CA TYR A 247 -7.75 8.84 10.77
C TYR A 247 -6.50 9.62 10.34
N LEU A 248 -5.72 9.11 9.38
CA LEU A 248 -4.58 9.84 8.81
C LEU A 248 -4.99 10.70 7.62
N ARG A 249 -6.26 10.64 7.23
CA ARG A 249 -6.78 11.34 6.07
C ARG A 249 -6.85 12.85 6.32
N ASN A 250 -7.19 13.25 7.54
CA ASN A 250 -7.07 14.61 8.04
C ASN A 250 -6.45 14.57 9.45
N LEU A 251 -5.34 15.28 9.66
CA LEU A 251 -4.60 15.31 10.93
C LEU A 251 -5.13 16.38 11.89
N ASP A 252 -6.07 17.22 11.44
CA ASP A 252 -6.71 18.20 12.31
C ASP A 252 -7.53 17.47 13.39
N PRO A 253 -7.32 17.78 14.69
CA PRO A 253 -7.99 17.09 15.79
C PRO A 253 -9.51 17.31 15.80
N ASN A 254 -9.98 18.39 15.17
CA ASN A 254 -11.40 18.76 15.05
C ASN A 254 -12.03 18.30 13.73
N SER A 255 -11.39 17.39 13.00
CA SER A 255 -11.93 16.82 11.76
C SER A 255 -13.05 15.80 12.06
N ALA A 256 -13.07 14.66 11.35
CA ALA A 256 -14.06 13.63 11.59
C ALA A 256 -13.62 12.68 12.71
N TYR A 257 -14.54 12.38 13.63
CA TYR A 257 -14.26 11.42 14.69
C TYR A 257 -14.07 10.01 14.13
N TYR A 258 -12.94 9.40 14.47
CA TYR A 258 -12.63 8.01 14.19
C TYR A 258 -12.77 7.17 15.46
N ASP A 259 -13.62 6.16 15.44
CA ASP A 259 -13.69 5.18 16.53
C ASP A 259 -12.67 4.06 16.30
N PRO A 260 -11.56 3.99 17.07
CA PRO A 260 -10.53 2.97 16.89
C PRO A 260 -11.01 1.55 17.25
N LYS A 261 -12.10 1.42 18.03
CA LYS A 261 -12.64 0.11 18.43
C LYS A 261 -13.32 -0.57 17.25
N THR A 262 -14.25 0.14 16.61
CA THR A 262 -15.01 -0.34 15.45
C THR A 262 -14.30 -0.07 14.12
N ARG A 263 -13.21 0.70 14.14
CA ARG A 263 -12.48 1.20 12.97
C ARG A 263 -13.38 1.98 12.00
N SER A 264 -14.40 2.64 12.54
CA SER A 264 -15.38 3.38 11.78
C SER A 264 -15.11 4.89 11.80
N MET A 265 -15.28 5.53 10.65
CA MET A 265 -15.30 7.00 10.53
C MET A 265 -16.61 7.40 9.87
N ARG A 266 -17.49 8.02 10.66
CA ARG A 266 -18.88 8.29 10.26
C ARG A 266 -18.96 9.48 9.31
N ASP A 267 -18.41 10.60 9.74
CA ASP A 267 -18.44 11.87 9.02
C ASP A 267 -17.32 11.96 7.99
N ASN A 268 -17.44 12.92 7.07
CA ASN A 268 -16.42 13.18 6.06
C ASN A 268 -15.23 13.93 6.68
N PRO A 269 -13.99 13.39 6.63
CA PRO A 269 -12.80 14.10 7.14
C PRO A 269 -12.49 15.40 6.38
N TYR A 270 -13.07 15.58 5.19
CA TYR A 270 -12.86 16.73 4.29
C TYR A 270 -14.05 17.70 4.25
N ALA A 271 -14.89 17.70 5.29
CA ALA A 271 -16.01 18.63 5.39
C ALA A 271 -15.54 20.10 5.20
N GLY A 272 -16.15 20.82 4.26
CA GLY A 272 -15.79 22.20 3.92
C GLY A 272 -14.76 22.36 2.79
N THR A 273 -14.20 21.27 2.26
CA THR A 273 -13.38 21.30 1.04
C THR A 273 -14.12 20.63 -0.12
N GLU A 274 -14.26 21.32 -1.25
CA GLU A 274 -14.95 20.81 -2.45
C GLU A 274 -14.11 19.83 -3.28
N ARG A 275 -13.10 19.21 -2.67
CA ARG A 275 -12.24 18.27 -3.38
C ARG A 275 -13.01 16.97 -3.64
N GLU A 276 -12.86 16.40 -4.83
CA GLU A 276 -13.23 15.01 -5.04
C GLU A 276 -12.24 14.12 -4.29
N VAL A 277 -12.77 13.28 -3.39
CA VAL A 277 -11.98 12.44 -2.50
C VAL A 277 -12.46 11.01 -2.58
N ASP A 278 -11.53 10.07 -2.52
CA ASP A 278 -11.76 8.63 -2.44
C ASP A 278 -12.65 8.22 -1.26
N PHE A 279 -12.63 8.98 -0.15
CA PHE A 279 -13.39 8.66 1.05
C PHE A 279 -14.18 9.89 1.55
N LYS A 280 -15.51 9.79 1.47
CA LYS A 280 -16.46 10.83 1.90
C LYS A 280 -17.13 10.53 3.25
N GLY A 281 -16.54 9.64 4.05
CA GLY A 281 -17.15 9.12 5.28
C GLY A 281 -18.02 7.88 5.04
N GLU A 282 -18.19 7.06 6.07
CA GLU A 282 -19.00 5.84 5.98
C GLU A 282 -20.50 6.14 5.84
N ASN A 283 -20.99 7.24 6.40
CA ASN A 283 -22.41 7.61 6.27
C ASN A 283 -22.79 7.76 4.80
N SER A 284 -21.92 8.37 3.98
CA SER A 284 -22.14 8.49 2.53
C SER A 284 -22.24 7.13 1.85
N ALA A 285 -21.38 6.17 2.21
CA ALA A 285 -21.39 4.84 1.62
C ALA A 285 -22.60 4.01 2.09
N ARG A 286 -23.00 4.11 3.36
CA ARG A 286 -24.12 3.36 3.96
C ARG A 286 -25.48 3.69 3.33
N PHE A 287 -25.69 4.95 2.96
CA PHE A 287 -26.93 5.40 2.32
C PHE A 287 -26.87 5.41 0.78
N SER A 288 -25.83 4.84 0.18
CA SER A 288 -25.69 4.73 -1.28
C SER A 288 -26.10 3.35 -1.79
N GLY A 289 -26.58 3.29 -3.04
CA GLY A 289 -26.95 2.03 -3.71
C GLY A 289 -28.33 1.50 -3.29
N ASP A 290 -28.42 0.18 -3.13
CA ASP A 290 -29.68 -0.55 -2.96
C ASP A 290 -30.37 -0.27 -1.62
N THR A 291 -29.67 0.28 -0.63
CA THR A 291 -30.26 0.63 0.67
C THR A 291 -31.39 1.65 0.52
N GLN A 292 -31.28 2.60 -0.41
CA GLN A 292 -32.36 3.54 -0.73
C GLN A 292 -33.54 2.83 -1.40
N GLN A 293 -33.28 1.92 -2.33
CA GLN A 293 -34.33 1.18 -3.03
C GLN A 293 -35.11 0.26 -2.08
N HIS A 294 -34.39 -0.38 -1.15
CA HIS A 294 -34.96 -1.21 -0.09
C HIS A 294 -35.77 -0.38 0.90
N ALA A 295 -35.28 0.79 1.33
CA ALA A 295 -36.03 1.71 2.19
C ALA A 295 -37.32 2.19 1.50
N ASN A 296 -37.26 2.52 0.21
CA ASN A 296 -38.44 2.88 -0.57
C ASN A 296 -39.44 1.71 -0.70
N ALA A 297 -38.95 0.48 -0.87
CA ALA A 297 -39.78 -0.72 -0.88
C ALA A 297 -40.44 -0.97 0.49
N GLN A 298 -39.73 -0.70 1.58
CA GLN A 298 -40.26 -0.79 2.94
C GLN A 298 -41.35 0.25 3.21
N LEU A 299 -41.15 1.50 2.76
CA LEU A 299 -42.18 2.53 2.83
C LEU A 299 -43.43 2.14 2.02
N PHE A 300 -43.22 1.60 0.81
CA PHE A 300 -44.31 1.07 -0.01
C PHE A 300 -45.06 -0.08 0.69
N ALA A 301 -44.35 -0.98 1.37
CA ALA A 301 -44.95 -2.05 2.17
C ALA A 301 -45.90 -1.49 3.24
N TRP A 302 -45.43 -0.48 3.98
CA TRP A 302 -46.20 0.16 5.03
C TRP A 302 -47.44 0.88 4.49
N GLU A 303 -47.31 1.62 3.40
CA GLU A 303 -48.44 2.28 2.73
C GLU A 303 -49.45 1.26 2.19
N ALA A 304 -48.99 0.15 1.62
CA ALA A 304 -49.85 -0.92 1.12
C ALA A 304 -50.62 -1.58 2.27
N HIS A 305 -49.94 -1.83 3.39
CA HIS A 305 -50.54 -2.39 4.60
C HIS A 305 -51.58 -1.44 5.22
N GLU A 306 -51.31 -0.12 5.27
CA GLU A 306 -52.30 0.90 5.70
C GLU A 306 -53.53 0.94 4.79
N LYS A 307 -53.34 0.71 3.48
CA LYS A 307 -54.43 0.60 2.49
C LYS A 307 -55.15 -0.76 2.54
N GLY A 308 -54.73 -1.68 3.40
CA GLY A 308 -55.36 -2.98 3.62
C GLY A 308 -54.86 -4.11 2.72
N VAL A 309 -53.79 -3.92 1.95
CA VAL A 309 -53.12 -4.98 1.20
C VAL A 309 -52.03 -5.58 2.08
N ASP A 310 -52.22 -6.80 2.57
CA ASP A 310 -51.24 -7.49 3.40
C ASP A 310 -50.06 -7.97 2.54
N VAL A 311 -48.98 -7.19 2.59
CA VAL A 311 -47.71 -7.48 1.91
C VAL A 311 -46.58 -7.07 2.84
N HIS A 312 -45.65 -7.99 3.08
CA HIS A 312 -44.52 -7.76 3.96
C HIS A 312 -43.19 -7.95 3.24
N LEU A 313 -42.28 -6.98 3.38
CA LEU A 313 -41.01 -6.97 2.66
C LEU A 313 -40.14 -8.20 2.93
N LEU A 314 -40.08 -8.68 4.17
CA LEU A 314 -39.25 -9.84 4.53
C LEU A 314 -39.96 -11.18 4.31
N ALA A 315 -41.29 -11.21 4.33
CA ALA A 315 -42.05 -12.46 4.23
C ALA A 315 -42.37 -12.79 2.77
N GLU A 316 -42.71 -11.76 1.98
CA GLU A 316 -43.10 -11.87 0.57
C GLU A 316 -42.33 -10.85 -0.29
N PRO A 317 -40.98 -10.91 -0.33
CA PRO A 317 -40.15 -9.89 -1.00
C PRO A 317 -40.43 -9.78 -2.50
N THR A 318 -40.60 -10.91 -3.19
CA THR A 318 -40.81 -10.96 -4.64
C THR A 318 -42.18 -10.43 -5.04
N LYS A 319 -43.22 -10.75 -4.27
CA LYS A 319 -44.57 -10.23 -4.47
C LYS A 319 -44.60 -8.71 -4.25
N LEU A 320 -43.93 -8.23 -3.20
CA LEU A 320 -43.82 -6.80 -2.95
C LEU A 320 -43.11 -6.08 -4.08
N GLU A 321 -41.98 -6.61 -4.54
CA GLU A 321 -41.20 -6.00 -5.61
C GLU A 321 -41.99 -5.97 -6.93
N LEU A 322 -42.75 -7.02 -7.25
CA LEU A 322 -43.62 -7.03 -8.42
C LEU A 322 -44.73 -5.98 -8.30
N LEU A 323 -45.39 -5.89 -7.14
CA LEU A 323 -46.40 -4.86 -6.87
C LEU A 323 -45.82 -3.44 -6.93
N LYS A 324 -44.59 -3.26 -6.46
CA LYS A 324 -43.87 -1.98 -6.53
C LYS A 324 -43.54 -1.61 -7.97
N GLN A 325 -43.08 -2.55 -8.79
CA GLN A 325 -42.85 -2.31 -10.23
C GLN A 325 -44.15 -1.95 -10.96
N GLU A 326 -45.25 -2.64 -10.65
CA GLU A 326 -46.57 -2.28 -11.18
C GLU A 326 -47.02 -0.90 -10.70
N TYR A 327 -46.76 -0.57 -9.43
CA TYR A 327 -47.05 0.74 -8.86
C TYR A 327 -46.24 1.84 -9.53
N ASP A 328 -44.93 1.64 -9.76
CA ASP A 328 -44.07 2.61 -10.44
C ASP A 328 -44.54 2.85 -11.89
N LYS A 329 -44.91 1.80 -12.63
CA LYS A 329 -45.52 1.92 -13.97
C LYS A 329 -46.82 2.74 -13.93
N LYS A 330 -47.75 2.39 -13.04
CA LYS A 330 -49.02 3.12 -12.88
C LYS A 330 -48.82 4.56 -12.40
N ARG A 331 -47.83 4.81 -11.54
CA ARG A 331 -47.46 6.14 -11.07
C ARG A 331 -46.96 6.99 -12.24
N ASP A 332 -46.14 6.43 -13.11
CA ASP A 332 -45.60 7.18 -14.25
C ASP A 332 -46.69 7.43 -15.30
N GLU A 333 -47.60 6.47 -15.56
CA GLU A 333 -48.82 6.72 -16.36
C GLU A 333 -49.70 7.82 -15.76
N LEU A 334 -49.85 7.89 -14.44
CA LEU A 334 -50.60 8.95 -13.75
C LEU A 334 -49.89 10.30 -13.84
N LYS A 335 -48.56 10.34 -13.78
CA LYS A 335 -47.79 11.56 -14.00
C LYS A 335 -47.94 12.06 -15.43
N ASP A 336 -47.93 11.17 -16.41
CA ASP A 336 -48.10 11.55 -17.81
C ASP A 336 -49.52 12.07 -18.05
N LYS A 337 -50.57 11.40 -17.56
CA LYS A 337 -51.93 11.95 -17.58
C LYS A 337 -52.06 13.29 -16.87
N ALA A 338 -51.35 13.49 -15.76
CA ALA A 338 -51.33 14.77 -15.06
C ALA A 338 -50.61 15.87 -15.88
N ARG A 339 -49.51 15.52 -16.57
CA ARG A 339 -48.82 16.42 -17.50
C ARG A 339 -49.71 16.77 -18.68
N ASP A 340 -50.35 15.78 -19.29
CA ASP A 340 -51.28 15.96 -20.41
C ASP A 340 -52.46 16.85 -20.00
N GLY A 341 -53.06 16.61 -18.83
CA GLY A 341 -54.12 17.46 -18.29
C GLY A 341 -53.67 18.91 -17.98
N VAL A 342 -52.39 19.13 -17.68
CA VAL A 342 -51.82 20.49 -17.56
C VAL A 342 -51.65 21.10 -18.95
N ILE A 343 -51.15 20.35 -19.92
CA ILE A 343 -50.99 20.78 -21.32
C ILE A 343 -52.35 21.17 -21.92
N GLU A 344 -53.39 20.36 -21.73
CA GLU A 344 -54.75 20.64 -22.21
C GLU A 344 -55.35 21.92 -21.60
N ARG A 345 -55.06 22.19 -20.32
CA ARG A 345 -55.63 23.35 -19.61
C ARG A 345 -54.90 24.66 -19.92
N TYR A 346 -53.59 24.61 -20.10
CA TYR A 346 -52.75 25.80 -20.21
C TYR A 346 -52.20 26.02 -21.63
N GLY A 347 -52.32 25.04 -22.53
CA GLY A 347 -51.69 25.05 -23.85
C GLY A 347 -50.16 24.95 -23.77
N GLY A 348 -49.49 24.70 -24.89
CA GLY A 348 -48.02 24.59 -24.95
C GLY A 348 -47.47 23.32 -25.60
N GLU A 349 -48.33 22.48 -26.16
CA GLU A 349 -47.98 21.27 -26.90
C GLU A 349 -47.01 21.56 -28.08
N GLU A 350 -47.17 22.72 -28.70
CA GLU A 350 -46.31 23.23 -29.78
C GLU A 350 -44.84 23.45 -29.36
N HIS A 351 -44.58 23.70 -28.06
CA HIS A 351 -43.23 23.88 -27.53
C HIS A 351 -42.58 22.57 -27.06
N LEU A 352 -43.36 21.49 -26.93
CA LEU A 352 -42.86 20.17 -26.53
C LEU A 352 -42.29 19.39 -27.73
N GLN A 353 -42.86 19.60 -28.92
CA GLN A 353 -42.29 19.08 -30.17
C GLN A 353 -41.05 19.89 -30.53
N ALA A 354 -39.90 19.50 -29.99
CA ALA A 354 -38.62 20.02 -30.45
C ALA A 354 -38.51 19.77 -31.97
N PRO A 355 -38.35 20.83 -32.80
CA PRO A 355 -38.08 20.66 -34.21
C PRO A 355 -36.89 19.71 -34.42
N PRO A 356 -36.84 18.96 -35.53
CA PRO A 356 -35.72 18.07 -35.80
C PRO A 356 -34.41 18.84 -35.64
N LYS A 357 -33.43 18.25 -34.93
CA LYS A 357 -32.17 18.93 -34.53
C LYS A 357 -31.42 19.59 -35.70
N ALA A 358 -31.63 19.11 -36.93
CA ALA A 358 -31.12 19.72 -38.16
C ALA A 358 -31.65 21.15 -38.43
N LEU A 359 -32.83 21.50 -37.93
CA LEU A 359 -33.45 22.82 -38.04
C LEU A 359 -33.13 23.73 -36.84
N LEU A 360 -32.80 23.14 -35.68
CA LEU A 360 -32.55 23.89 -34.45
C LEU A 360 -31.15 24.49 -34.37
N LEU A 361 -30.19 23.99 -35.15
CA LEU A 361 -28.81 24.46 -35.12
C LEU A 361 -28.17 24.35 -36.50
N ALA A 362 -27.84 25.49 -37.12
CA ALA A 362 -27.01 25.58 -38.32
C ALA A 362 -25.51 25.24 -38.05
N GLN A 363 -25.24 24.42 -37.03
CA GLN A 363 -23.91 23.88 -36.74
C GLN A 363 -23.85 22.44 -37.24
N THR A 364 -23.07 22.22 -38.29
CA THR A 364 -22.87 20.93 -38.97
C THR A 364 -21.95 19.97 -38.21
N GLU A 365 -21.60 20.28 -36.96
CA GLU A 365 -20.61 19.54 -36.20
C GLU A 365 -21.29 18.60 -35.21
N HIS A 366 -21.41 17.33 -35.60
CA HIS A 366 -21.81 16.27 -34.70
C HIS A 366 -20.61 15.85 -33.85
N TYR A 367 -20.70 16.07 -32.54
CA TYR A 367 -19.70 15.59 -31.58
C TYR A 367 -19.69 14.07 -31.52
N VAL A 368 -18.52 13.45 -31.74
CA VAL A 368 -18.31 11.99 -31.73
C VAL A 368 -17.24 11.66 -30.70
N GLU A 369 -17.62 10.93 -29.65
CA GLU A 369 -16.68 10.43 -28.64
C GLU A 369 -16.13 9.06 -29.10
N TYR A 370 -14.81 8.95 -29.22
CA TYR A 370 -14.13 7.68 -29.48
C TYR A 370 -13.69 7.03 -28.17
N SER A 371 -13.87 5.72 -28.06
CA SER A 371 -13.20 4.94 -27.03
C SER A 371 -11.69 4.93 -27.27
N ARG A 372 -10.91 4.55 -26.24
CA ARG A 372 -9.46 4.37 -26.33
C ARG A 372 -9.04 3.38 -27.45
N TYR A 373 -9.99 2.54 -27.91
CA TYR A 373 -9.85 1.57 -29.01
C TYR A 373 -10.43 2.06 -30.35
N GLY A 374 -10.86 3.33 -30.45
CA GLY A 374 -11.39 3.92 -31.69
C GLY A 374 -12.84 3.55 -32.03
N LYS A 375 -13.56 2.86 -31.14
CA LYS A 375 -15.00 2.62 -31.30
C LYS A 375 -15.81 3.83 -30.86
N ILE A 376 -16.82 4.23 -31.64
CA ILE A 376 -17.71 5.35 -31.32
C ILE A 376 -18.55 4.98 -30.09
N ILE A 377 -18.44 5.75 -29.00
CA ILE A 377 -19.22 5.56 -27.75
C ILE A 377 -20.49 6.41 -27.79
N LYS A 378 -20.38 7.64 -28.28
CA LYS A 378 -21.51 8.57 -28.51
C LYS A 378 -21.34 9.25 -29.86
N GLY A 379 -22.38 9.18 -30.69
CA GLY A 379 -22.40 9.69 -32.06
C GLY A 379 -23.26 8.81 -32.95
N GLN A 380 -23.47 9.21 -34.21
CA GLN A 380 -24.08 8.33 -35.21
C GLN A 380 -23.06 7.27 -35.66
N ASP A 381 -23.51 6.03 -35.78
CA ASP A 381 -22.74 4.97 -36.44
C ASP A 381 -22.38 5.39 -37.86
N ARG A 382 -21.19 5.01 -38.33
CA ARG A 382 -20.73 5.32 -39.69
C ARG A 382 -21.82 4.91 -40.71
N GLN A 383 -22.37 5.88 -41.43
CA GLN A 383 -23.27 5.61 -42.55
C GLN A 383 -22.56 4.67 -43.53
N VAL A 384 -23.24 3.60 -43.93
CA VAL A 384 -22.74 2.66 -44.93
C VAL A 384 -22.55 3.43 -46.24
N ILE A 385 -21.31 3.49 -46.73
CA ILE A 385 -20.95 4.19 -47.96
C ILE A 385 -21.62 3.46 -49.13
N ARG A 386 -22.65 4.07 -49.72
CA ARG A 386 -23.26 3.60 -50.99
C ARG A 386 -22.43 4.15 -52.16
N SER A 387 -22.21 3.38 -53.21
CA SER A 387 -21.52 3.88 -54.41
C SER A 387 -22.40 4.87 -55.20
N LYS A 388 -21.78 5.54 -56.19
CA LYS A 388 -22.43 6.54 -57.07
C LYS A 388 -23.56 5.94 -57.92
N TYR A 389 -23.62 4.61 -58.06
CA TYR A 389 -24.64 3.91 -58.83
C TYR A 389 -25.79 3.48 -57.92
N GLU A 390 -27.00 3.36 -58.47
CA GLU A 390 -28.14 2.83 -57.72
C GLU A 390 -27.89 1.36 -57.36
N GLU A 391 -27.37 1.14 -56.15
CA GLU A 391 -27.24 -0.19 -55.55
C GLU A 391 -28.61 -0.72 -55.13
N ASP A 392 -28.79 -2.04 -55.20
CA ASP A 392 -30.03 -2.75 -54.84
C ASP A 392 -31.24 -2.50 -55.76
N VAL A 393 -31.01 -2.13 -57.03
CA VAL A 393 -32.08 -2.12 -58.04
C VAL A 393 -32.26 -3.52 -58.61
N TYR A 394 -33.40 -4.14 -58.26
CA TYR A 394 -33.77 -5.47 -58.73
C TYR A 394 -34.84 -5.40 -59.82
N PRO A 395 -34.47 -5.34 -61.12
CA PRO A 395 -35.44 -5.33 -62.20
C PRO A 395 -36.24 -6.63 -62.23
N ASN A 396 -37.55 -6.56 -62.52
CA ASN A 396 -38.43 -7.69 -62.81
C ASN A 396 -38.51 -8.79 -61.71
N ASN A 397 -38.54 -8.35 -60.44
CA ASN A 397 -38.77 -9.19 -59.24
C ASN A 397 -37.71 -10.29 -59.00
N HIS A 398 -36.47 -10.03 -59.41
CA HIS A 398 -35.33 -10.84 -58.98
C HIS A 398 -34.90 -10.42 -57.56
N THR A 399 -34.26 -11.32 -56.80
CA THR A 399 -33.71 -10.98 -55.47
C THR A 399 -32.22 -10.69 -55.50
N LEU A 400 -31.58 -10.91 -56.64
CA LEU A 400 -30.14 -10.76 -56.85
C LEU A 400 -29.89 -10.09 -58.20
N ILE A 401 -28.81 -9.34 -58.30
CA ILE A 401 -28.47 -8.55 -59.49
C ILE A 401 -28.00 -9.48 -60.62
N TRP A 402 -28.16 -9.04 -61.87
CA TRP A 402 -27.63 -9.71 -63.06
C TRP A 402 -26.11 -9.86 -62.98
N GLY A 403 -25.57 -11.06 -63.24
CA GLY A 403 -24.15 -11.37 -63.08
C GLY A 403 -23.79 -11.96 -61.72
N SER A 404 -24.77 -12.19 -60.84
CA SER A 404 -24.60 -12.94 -59.59
C SER A 404 -24.39 -14.45 -59.79
N TYR A 405 -24.61 -14.98 -61.01
CA TYR A 405 -24.40 -16.38 -61.38
C TYR A 405 -23.66 -16.49 -62.72
N TRP A 406 -22.81 -17.50 -62.86
CA TRP A 406 -21.99 -17.78 -64.04
C TRP A 406 -21.95 -19.28 -64.31
N GLN A 407 -22.28 -19.69 -65.53
CA GLN A 407 -22.18 -21.08 -65.99
C GLN A 407 -21.96 -21.11 -67.51
N ASP A 408 -21.06 -21.99 -67.98
CA ASP A 408 -20.76 -22.25 -69.39
C ASP A 408 -20.57 -20.98 -70.27
N GLY A 409 -19.79 -20.02 -69.77
CA GLY A 409 -19.45 -18.81 -70.53
C GLY A 409 -20.54 -17.73 -70.54
N LYS A 410 -21.62 -17.88 -69.77
CA LYS A 410 -22.75 -16.93 -69.74
C LYS A 410 -23.06 -16.48 -68.32
N TRP A 411 -23.35 -15.18 -68.19
CA TRP A 411 -23.83 -14.57 -66.94
C TRP A 411 -25.34 -14.74 -66.80
N ALA A 412 -25.80 -14.91 -65.56
CA ALA A 412 -27.19 -15.14 -65.22
C ALA A 412 -27.54 -14.55 -63.84
N TYR A 413 -28.83 -14.60 -63.49
CA TYR A 413 -29.33 -14.29 -62.15
C TYR A 413 -29.22 -15.49 -61.21
N LYS A 414 -28.61 -15.35 -60.03
CA LYS A 414 -28.48 -16.45 -59.03
C LYS A 414 -29.82 -16.88 -58.41
N CYS A 415 -30.83 -16.03 -58.40
CA CYS A 415 -32.16 -16.38 -57.90
C CYS A 415 -32.89 -17.40 -58.80
N CYS A 416 -32.70 -17.31 -60.12
CA CYS A 416 -33.52 -18.02 -61.10
C CYS A 416 -32.71 -18.81 -62.17
N HIS A 417 -31.38 -18.70 -62.19
CA HIS A 417 -30.45 -19.25 -63.20
C HIS A 417 -30.82 -18.91 -64.65
N SER A 418 -31.57 -17.83 -64.86
CA SER A 418 -31.93 -17.36 -66.20
C SER A 418 -30.75 -16.63 -66.83
N PHE A 419 -30.34 -17.05 -68.02
CA PHE A 419 -29.30 -16.45 -68.85
C PHE A 419 -29.81 -15.30 -69.75
N ILE A 420 -31.03 -14.81 -69.54
CA ILE A 420 -31.59 -13.69 -70.29
C ILE A 420 -31.70 -12.48 -69.38
N LYS A 421 -30.99 -11.39 -69.71
CA LYS A 421 -31.03 -10.14 -68.96
C LYS A 421 -32.43 -9.53 -69.04
N ASN A 422 -32.97 -9.09 -67.91
CA ASN A 422 -34.31 -8.51 -67.75
C ASN A 422 -35.49 -9.48 -68.00
N SER A 423 -35.30 -10.81 -67.89
CA SER A 423 -36.43 -11.74 -67.78
C SER A 423 -37.17 -11.55 -66.45
N TYR A 424 -38.44 -11.98 -66.34
CA TYR A 424 -39.10 -12.10 -65.04
C TYR A 424 -38.52 -13.27 -64.26
N CYS A 425 -38.36 -13.13 -62.93
CA CYS A 425 -37.80 -14.23 -62.13
C CYS A 425 -38.79 -15.40 -62.06
N THR A 426 -38.32 -16.57 -62.50
CA THR A 426 -39.03 -17.86 -62.47
C THR A 426 -38.94 -18.59 -61.12
N GLY A 427 -38.46 -17.92 -60.07
CA GLY A 427 -38.11 -18.49 -58.77
C GLY A 427 -37.28 -19.78 -58.83
N GLU A 428 -37.50 -20.64 -57.83
CA GLU A 428 -36.91 -21.98 -57.71
C GLU A 428 -37.32 -22.93 -58.86
N SER A 429 -38.46 -22.68 -59.51
CA SER A 429 -38.93 -23.48 -60.65
C SER A 429 -37.98 -23.39 -61.84
N GLY A 430 -37.36 -22.22 -62.05
CA GLY A 430 -36.35 -22.03 -63.10
C GLY A 430 -35.06 -22.81 -62.85
N LYS A 431 -34.64 -22.92 -61.58
CA LYS A 431 -33.47 -23.72 -61.18
C LYS A 431 -33.69 -25.20 -61.46
N LYS A 432 -34.84 -25.73 -61.06
CA LYS A 432 -35.23 -27.13 -61.31
C LYS A 432 -35.28 -27.45 -62.81
N ALA A 433 -35.77 -26.52 -63.63
CA ALA A 433 -35.78 -26.68 -65.09
C ALA A 433 -34.36 -26.66 -65.69
N ALA A 434 -33.48 -25.77 -65.21
CA ALA A 434 -32.10 -25.72 -65.67
C ALA A 434 -31.30 -26.97 -65.25
N GLU A 435 -31.49 -27.48 -64.04
CA GLU A 435 -30.90 -28.72 -63.53
C GLU A 435 -31.40 -29.95 -64.30
N ALA A 436 -32.69 -29.98 -64.69
CA ALA A 436 -33.24 -31.05 -65.52
C ALA A 436 -32.62 -31.06 -66.93
N VAL A 437 -32.31 -29.90 -67.49
CA VAL A 437 -31.61 -29.79 -68.78
C VAL A 437 -30.16 -30.24 -68.66
N SER A 438 -29.44 -29.87 -67.60
CA SER A 438 -28.06 -30.36 -67.38
C SER A 438 -27.98 -31.88 -67.14
N ASN A 439 -29.01 -32.48 -66.54
CA ASN A 439 -29.09 -33.92 -66.29
C ASN A 439 -29.50 -34.76 -67.52
N SER A 440 -29.83 -34.13 -68.65
CA SER A 440 -30.28 -34.80 -69.87
C SER A 440 -29.17 -35.14 -70.87
N ILE A 441 -27.90 -34.94 -70.50
CA ILE A 441 -26.73 -35.37 -71.28
C ILE A 441 -26.07 -36.54 -70.53
N PRO A 442 -26.19 -37.79 -70.99
CA PRO A 442 -25.49 -38.91 -70.37
C PRO A 442 -24.18 -39.15 -71.13
N ASP A 443 -23.04 -39.03 -70.45
CA ASP A 443 -21.93 -39.94 -70.72
C ASP A 443 -21.31 -40.43 -69.41
N LYS A 444 -21.39 -41.75 -69.27
CA LYS A 444 -20.74 -42.66 -68.31
C LYS A 444 -19.24 -42.33 -68.21
N ILE A 445 -18.53 -42.57 -67.09
CA ILE A 445 -18.19 -43.86 -66.48
C ILE A 445 -17.67 -43.60 -65.03
N PRO A 446 -17.82 -44.55 -64.08
CA PRO A 446 -17.90 -44.30 -62.63
C PRO A 446 -16.76 -44.92 -61.79
N SER A 447 -16.93 -44.86 -60.45
CA SER A 447 -16.29 -45.62 -59.35
C SER A 447 -15.14 -44.89 -58.61
N MET A 448 -15.02 -44.92 -57.27
CA MET A 448 -15.79 -45.53 -56.19
C MET A 448 -15.38 -44.84 -54.86
N GLU A 449 -16.36 -44.63 -53.95
CA GLU A 449 -16.40 -44.88 -52.48
C GLU A 449 -15.07 -45.03 -51.69
N GLU A 450 -14.92 -44.63 -50.41
CA GLU A 450 -15.84 -44.14 -49.38
C GLU A 450 -15.05 -43.53 -48.19
N MET A 451 -15.81 -42.78 -47.39
CA MET A 451 -15.66 -42.26 -46.01
C MET A 451 -14.64 -42.86 -45.03
N GLY A 452 -14.19 -42.00 -44.09
CA GLY A 452 -14.46 -42.24 -42.66
C GLY A 452 -13.31 -42.16 -41.63
N LEU A 453 -13.34 -41.07 -40.85
CA LEU A 453 -13.19 -40.95 -39.37
C LEU A 453 -11.90 -41.35 -38.58
N ASP A 454 -11.47 -40.41 -37.73
CA ASP A 454 -10.81 -40.47 -36.40
C ASP A 454 -10.26 -41.81 -35.84
N LYS A 455 -9.01 -41.80 -35.32
CA LYS A 455 -8.64 -41.59 -33.89
C LYS A 455 -7.20 -42.07 -33.55
N SER A 456 -6.55 -41.28 -32.69
CA SER A 456 -5.67 -41.65 -31.54
C SER A 456 -4.31 -42.36 -31.73
N ASN A 457 -3.34 -41.81 -30.95
CA ASN A 457 -2.25 -42.48 -30.19
C ASN A 457 -1.15 -43.15 -31.04
N THR A 458 0.15 -43.18 -30.73
CA THR A 458 0.95 -42.91 -29.52
C THR A 458 2.43 -43.03 -29.93
N MET A 459 3.29 -42.30 -29.20
CA MET A 459 4.64 -42.70 -28.76
C MET A 459 5.86 -42.79 -29.72
N ASP A 460 6.89 -42.13 -29.19
CA ASP A 460 8.29 -42.52 -29.05
C ASP A 460 9.31 -42.35 -30.17
N ASP A 461 10.28 -41.50 -29.77
CA ASP A 461 11.72 -41.70 -29.76
C ASP A 461 12.57 -41.45 -31.01
N ASN A 462 13.54 -40.55 -30.76
CA ASN A 462 14.95 -40.59 -31.16
C ASN A 462 15.28 -40.87 -32.63
N HIS A 463 15.97 -39.91 -33.28
CA HIS A 463 17.45 -39.92 -33.31
C HIS A 463 17.99 -38.84 -34.27
N SER A 464 18.97 -38.10 -33.75
CA SER A 464 20.13 -37.45 -34.37
C SER A 464 20.27 -37.30 -35.90
N LEU A 465 20.56 -36.04 -36.25
CA LEU A 465 21.71 -35.53 -37.03
C LEU A 465 21.76 -35.62 -38.57
N ASN A 466 21.93 -34.41 -39.13
CA ASN A 466 22.82 -33.99 -40.23
C ASN A 466 22.50 -34.46 -41.66
N SER A 467 22.05 -33.56 -42.53
CA SER A 467 22.84 -32.59 -43.32
C SER A 467 23.47 -33.22 -44.56
N GLU A 468 22.93 -32.89 -45.74
CA GLU A 468 23.70 -32.84 -46.98
C GLU A 468 23.48 -31.49 -47.68
N SER A 469 24.61 -30.95 -48.12
CA SER A 469 24.86 -29.67 -48.77
C SER A 469 25.20 -29.94 -50.24
N SER A 470 24.82 -29.03 -51.13
CA SER A 470 25.32 -28.93 -52.51
C SER A 470 25.94 -27.52 -52.64
N SER A 471 27.27 -27.35 -52.72
CA SER A 471 28.14 -27.40 -53.92
C SER A 471 28.08 -26.06 -54.69
N GLU A 472 29.13 -25.37 -55.16
CA GLU A 472 30.57 -25.61 -55.41
C GLU A 472 31.32 -24.25 -55.43
N ASP A 473 32.64 -24.23 -55.23
CA ASP A 473 33.62 -23.96 -56.30
C ASP A 473 35.09 -23.96 -55.79
N ASP A 474 35.97 -24.42 -56.66
CA ASP A 474 37.32 -24.95 -56.38
C ASP A 474 38.42 -24.10 -57.06
N MET A 475 39.67 -24.09 -56.51
CA MET A 475 40.96 -24.14 -57.25
C MET A 475 42.23 -23.70 -56.46
N LYS A 476 43.21 -24.63 -56.37
CA LYS A 476 44.70 -24.55 -56.51
C LYS A 476 45.63 -25.08 -55.40
N ASN A 477 46.33 -26.18 -55.77
CA ASN A 477 47.79 -26.45 -55.75
C ASN A 477 48.58 -26.91 -54.49
N ARG A 478 48.66 -28.24 -54.35
CA ARG A 478 49.83 -29.17 -54.24
C ARG A 478 51.19 -28.85 -53.57
N THR A 479 51.50 -27.66 -53.05
CA THR A 479 52.75 -27.42 -52.27
C THR A 479 52.56 -27.48 -50.73
N GLU A 480 51.32 -27.68 -50.26
CA GLU A 480 50.96 -27.78 -48.83
C GLU A 480 51.23 -29.14 -48.16
N LEU A 481 51.58 -30.19 -48.91
CA LEU A 481 51.59 -31.55 -48.36
C LEU A 481 52.78 -31.84 -47.44
N GLN A 482 53.92 -31.18 -47.62
CA GLN A 482 55.11 -31.40 -46.77
C GLN A 482 55.11 -30.57 -45.48
N SER A 483 54.51 -29.37 -45.48
CA SER A 483 54.39 -28.52 -44.28
C SER A 483 53.30 -28.99 -43.31
N LYS A 484 52.26 -29.67 -43.81
CA LYS A 484 51.20 -30.28 -42.99
C LYS A 484 51.70 -31.46 -42.15
N ALA A 485 52.67 -32.24 -42.63
CA ALA A 485 53.22 -33.39 -41.91
C ALA A 485 54.03 -32.99 -40.66
N ALA A 486 54.84 -31.93 -40.76
CA ALA A 486 55.62 -31.39 -39.63
C ALA A 486 54.71 -30.77 -38.55
N LYS A 487 53.69 -29.99 -38.96
CA LYS A 487 52.67 -29.43 -38.05
C LYS A 487 51.88 -30.52 -37.32
N ARG A 488 51.60 -31.65 -37.98
CA ARG A 488 50.89 -32.80 -37.37
C ARG A 488 51.73 -33.49 -36.28
N LYS A 489 53.05 -33.61 -36.45
CA LYS A 489 53.95 -34.20 -35.44
C LYS A 489 54.05 -33.31 -34.18
N LEU A 490 54.19 -31.99 -34.36
CA LEU A 490 54.23 -31.03 -33.24
C LEU A 490 52.89 -31.01 -32.47
N LYS A 491 51.76 -31.03 -33.18
CA LYS A 491 50.41 -31.10 -32.57
C LYS A 491 50.20 -32.41 -31.78
N LYS A 492 50.81 -33.52 -32.22
CA LYS A 492 50.76 -34.82 -31.52
C LYS A 492 51.61 -34.82 -30.25
N GLN A 493 52.77 -34.17 -30.24
CA GLN A 493 53.58 -33.98 -29.02
C GLN A 493 52.87 -33.11 -27.99
N LYS A 494 52.33 -31.94 -28.40
CA LYS A 494 51.57 -31.04 -27.51
C LYS A 494 50.34 -31.72 -26.89
N ARG A 495 49.62 -32.55 -27.66
CA ARG A 495 48.51 -33.37 -27.14
C ARG A 495 48.96 -34.42 -26.11
N LYS A 496 50.15 -35.01 -26.29
CA LYS A 496 50.68 -36.04 -25.37
C LYS A 496 51.13 -35.42 -24.05
N GLU A 497 51.66 -34.21 -24.09
CA GLU A 497 52.05 -33.42 -22.91
C GLU A 497 50.82 -32.91 -22.14
N ASN A 498 49.81 -32.35 -22.82
CA ASN A 498 48.53 -32.00 -22.19
C ASN A 498 47.82 -33.20 -21.55
N ARG A 499 47.91 -34.39 -22.16
CA ARG A 499 47.33 -35.62 -21.58
C ARG A 499 48.10 -36.09 -20.34
N LYS A 500 49.42 -35.87 -20.28
CA LYS A 500 50.22 -36.13 -19.07
C LYS A 500 49.90 -35.14 -17.95
N ASN A 501 49.79 -33.85 -18.25
CA ASN A 501 49.43 -32.83 -17.26
C ASN A 501 48.00 -33.02 -16.74
N LYS A 502 47.04 -33.32 -17.62
CA LYS A 502 45.67 -33.64 -17.20
C LYS A 502 45.62 -34.86 -16.28
N LYS A 503 46.43 -35.90 -16.54
CA LYS A 503 46.49 -37.10 -15.69
C LYS A 503 47.16 -36.83 -14.33
N ARG A 504 48.15 -35.93 -14.27
CA ARG A 504 48.76 -35.46 -13.01
C ARG A 504 47.79 -34.64 -12.18
N ASN A 505 47.12 -33.65 -12.79
CA ASN A 505 46.15 -32.81 -12.10
C ASN A 505 44.95 -33.61 -11.57
N ASN A 506 44.51 -34.65 -12.31
CA ASN A 506 43.43 -35.53 -11.84
C ASN A 506 43.87 -36.39 -10.64
N ALA A 507 45.11 -36.88 -10.66
CA ALA A 507 45.65 -37.64 -9.53
C ALA A 507 45.84 -36.75 -8.28
N GLU A 508 46.31 -35.51 -8.45
CA GLU A 508 46.41 -34.55 -7.35
C GLU A 508 45.04 -34.14 -6.78
N ALA A 509 44.01 -34.00 -7.62
CA ALA A 509 42.64 -33.75 -7.17
C ALA A 509 42.05 -34.95 -6.42
N GLU A 510 42.31 -36.18 -6.89
CA GLU A 510 41.89 -37.41 -6.20
C GLU A 510 42.57 -37.57 -4.83
N ASP A 511 43.85 -37.20 -4.71
CA ASP A 511 44.57 -37.27 -3.45
C ASP A 511 44.11 -36.21 -2.45
N LYS A 512 43.80 -34.98 -2.90
CA LYS A 512 43.21 -33.95 -2.04
C LYS A 512 41.79 -34.28 -1.60
N LEU A 513 40.96 -34.86 -2.49
CA LEU A 513 39.62 -35.34 -2.13
C LEU A 513 39.69 -36.46 -1.07
N LYS A 514 40.65 -37.37 -1.15
CA LYS A 514 40.89 -38.38 -0.11
C LYS A 514 41.32 -37.76 1.22
N GLU A 515 42.16 -36.72 1.17
CA GLU A 515 42.56 -35.99 2.38
C GLU A 515 41.37 -35.25 3.02
N ALA A 516 40.51 -34.62 2.20
CA ALA A 516 39.28 -33.98 2.64
C ALA A 516 38.29 -34.99 3.25
N LEU A 517 38.11 -36.17 2.64
CA LEU A 517 37.26 -37.24 3.18
C LEU A 517 37.75 -37.78 4.52
N ARG A 518 39.07 -37.85 4.73
CA ARG A 518 39.65 -38.24 6.02
C ARG A 518 39.43 -37.18 7.09
N LYS A 519 39.66 -35.90 6.77
CA LYS A 519 39.41 -34.79 7.71
C LYS A 519 37.95 -34.71 8.12
N GLU A 520 37.02 -34.95 7.18
CA GLU A 520 35.60 -34.96 7.50
C GLU A 520 35.20 -36.16 8.38
N GLU A 521 35.86 -37.31 8.23
CA GLU A 521 35.68 -38.46 9.16
C GLU A 521 36.13 -38.12 10.56
N GLU A 522 37.34 -37.56 10.70
CA GLU A 522 37.90 -37.16 11.98
C GLU A 522 37.03 -36.09 12.66
N ASN A 523 36.46 -35.17 11.87
CA ASN A 523 35.54 -34.14 12.36
C ASN A 523 34.20 -34.74 12.84
N ALA A 524 33.64 -35.69 12.09
CA ALA A 524 32.43 -36.42 12.48
C ALA A 524 32.64 -37.25 13.76
N GLU A 525 33.78 -37.95 13.88
CA GLU A 525 34.14 -38.69 15.10
C GLU A 525 34.34 -37.77 16.30
N GLN A 526 34.95 -36.59 16.10
CA GLN A 526 35.08 -35.58 17.14
C GLN A 526 33.72 -35.02 17.56
N ALA A 527 32.81 -34.76 16.62
CA ALA A 527 31.46 -34.32 16.91
C ALA A 527 30.68 -35.38 17.72
N ASP A 528 30.75 -36.66 17.32
CA ASP A 528 30.13 -37.77 18.05
C ASP A 528 30.73 -37.95 19.45
N ARG A 529 32.05 -37.77 19.59
CA ARG A 529 32.73 -37.79 20.89
C ARG A 529 32.25 -36.64 21.78
N MET A 530 32.09 -35.45 21.23
CA MET A 530 31.60 -34.27 21.95
C MET A 530 30.13 -34.40 22.33
N LEU A 531 29.30 -35.01 21.48
CA LEU A 531 27.90 -35.31 21.78
C LEU A 531 27.73 -36.32 22.92
N LYS A 532 28.67 -37.27 23.08
CA LYS A 532 28.68 -38.23 24.20
C LYS A 532 29.09 -37.62 25.54
N VAL A 533 29.72 -36.44 25.55
CA VAL A 533 30.10 -35.73 26.79
C VAL A 533 28.92 -34.89 27.28
N ASP A 534 28.65 -34.93 28.60
CA ASP A 534 27.64 -34.10 29.27
C ASP A 534 27.77 -32.61 28.91
N GLU A 535 26.65 -31.94 28.67
CA GLU A 535 26.58 -30.55 28.20
C GLU A 535 27.39 -29.57 29.07
N ARG A 536 27.44 -29.78 30.39
CA ARG A 536 28.20 -28.94 31.34
C ARG A 536 29.72 -29.11 31.26
N LYS A 537 30.20 -30.21 30.69
CA LYS A 537 31.63 -30.53 30.55
C LYS A 537 32.16 -30.27 29.14
N ARG A 538 31.29 -29.85 28.20
CA ARG A 538 31.71 -29.47 26.85
C ARG A 538 32.44 -28.12 26.91
N PRO A 539 33.68 -28.02 26.39
CA PRO A 539 34.37 -26.74 26.31
C PRO A 539 33.59 -25.75 25.42
N TYR A 540 33.49 -24.50 25.85
CA TYR A 540 32.85 -23.43 25.10
C TYR A 540 33.72 -23.05 23.89
N ASN A 541 33.28 -23.39 22.68
CA ASN A 541 33.98 -23.12 21.44
C ASN A 541 33.72 -21.66 20.98
N SER A 542 34.23 -20.69 21.74
CA SER A 542 34.01 -19.25 21.50
C SER A 542 35.05 -18.61 20.57
N MET A 543 36.08 -19.34 20.18
CA MET A 543 37.19 -18.86 19.35
C MET A 543 37.44 -19.84 18.19
N TYR A 544 36.56 -19.85 17.19
CA TYR A 544 36.81 -20.55 15.93
C TYR A 544 36.93 -19.54 14.80
N GLU A 545 38.01 -19.64 14.03
CA GLU A 545 38.20 -18.84 12.81
C GLU A 545 37.39 -19.47 11.66
N THR A 546 36.37 -18.76 11.19
CA THR A 546 35.58 -19.16 10.02
C THR A 546 36.42 -19.03 8.75
N LYS A 547 37.01 -20.14 8.29
CA LYS A 547 37.63 -20.26 6.96
C LYS A 547 36.59 -20.69 5.93
N GLU A 548 36.68 -20.13 4.73
CA GLU A 548 35.86 -20.55 3.60
C GLU A 548 36.24 -21.99 3.20
N LEU A 549 35.24 -22.87 3.11
CA LEU A 549 35.43 -24.28 2.78
C LEU A 549 35.84 -24.42 1.31
N THR A 550 36.85 -25.26 1.05
CA THR A 550 37.28 -25.54 -0.32
C THR A 550 36.27 -26.44 -1.04
N ALA A 551 36.27 -26.41 -2.38
CA ALA A 551 35.32 -27.20 -3.18
C ALA A 551 35.40 -28.71 -2.89
N GLU A 552 36.60 -29.22 -2.62
CA GLU A 552 36.86 -30.64 -2.29
C GLU A 552 36.33 -31.01 -0.89
N GLU A 553 36.39 -30.08 0.08
CA GLU A 553 35.80 -30.26 1.41
C GLU A 553 34.26 -30.24 1.37
N ILE A 554 33.68 -29.38 0.53
CA ILE A 554 32.23 -29.34 0.29
C ILE A 554 31.74 -30.65 -0.34
N GLU A 555 32.48 -31.18 -1.32
CA GLU A 555 32.16 -32.46 -1.96
C GLU A 555 32.30 -33.63 -0.98
N ALA A 556 33.37 -33.65 -0.17
CA ALA A 556 33.56 -34.66 0.88
C ALA A 556 32.42 -34.63 1.92
N TYR A 557 32.01 -33.44 2.35
CA TYR A 557 30.87 -33.26 3.25
C TYR A 557 29.56 -33.79 2.63
N GLN A 558 29.29 -33.46 1.37
CA GLN A 558 28.08 -33.93 0.68
C GLN A 558 28.04 -35.45 0.51
N MET A 559 29.19 -36.08 0.28
CA MET A 559 29.33 -37.53 0.15
C MET A 559 29.11 -38.28 1.47
N LYS A 560 29.56 -37.70 2.60
CA LYS A 560 29.44 -38.32 3.94
C LYS A 560 28.21 -37.91 4.73
N ARG A 561 27.51 -36.85 4.32
CA ARG A 561 26.28 -36.39 4.98
C ARG A 561 25.23 -37.50 5.01
N LYS A 562 24.90 -37.97 6.21
CA LYS A 562 23.73 -38.84 6.43
C LYS A 562 22.46 -38.05 6.13
N ARG A 563 21.58 -38.62 5.30
CA ARG A 563 20.27 -38.04 4.94
C ARG A 563 19.20 -38.63 5.85
N ASP A 564 19.24 -38.29 7.14
CA ASP A 564 18.25 -38.75 8.11
C ASP A 564 16.84 -38.15 7.85
N GLU A 565 16.78 -37.10 7.01
CA GLU A 565 15.57 -36.42 6.53
C GLU A 565 14.85 -37.18 5.39
N ASP A 566 15.47 -38.22 4.81
CA ASP A 566 14.89 -39.01 3.71
C ASP A 566 14.56 -40.45 4.16
N PRO A 567 13.30 -40.73 4.56
CA PRO A 567 12.89 -42.06 5.02
C PRO A 567 12.93 -43.14 3.93
N MET A 568 13.03 -42.76 2.65
CA MET A 568 13.17 -43.69 1.53
C MET A 568 14.63 -44.14 1.29
N ALA A 569 15.63 -43.43 1.83
CA ALA A 569 17.05 -43.75 1.63
C ALA A 569 17.47 -45.10 2.24
N TYR A 570 16.71 -45.65 3.18
CA TYR A 570 16.94 -46.98 3.77
C TYR A 570 16.37 -48.14 2.93
N PHE A 571 15.59 -47.85 1.88
CA PHE A 571 14.88 -48.84 1.06
C PHE A 571 15.47 -49.01 -0.35
N LEU A 572 16.44 -48.18 -0.73
CA LEU A 572 17.27 -48.31 -1.95
C LEU A 572 18.63 -48.90 -1.56
#